data_AF-A0A957X6M8-F1
#
_entry.id   AF-A0A957X6M8-F1
#
_cell.length_a   1.000
_cell.length_b   1.000
_cell.length_c   1.000
_cell.angle_alpha   90.00
_cell.angle_beta   90.00
_cell.angle_gamma   90.00
#
_symmetry.space_group_name_H-M   'P 1'
#
loop_
_entity.id
_entity.type
_entity.pdbx_description
1 polymer ?
#
loop_
_entity_poly.entity_id
_entity_poly.type
_entity_poly.pdbx_seq_one_letter_code
_entity_poly.pdbx_strand_id
1 'polypeptide(L)'
;RDSYDVLLFYIMMMDGPTNDLPGFRGKPLRALERLGQTGQGIVIMHHGLLAYPQWQPWHDLVGIQDRSLHGYSHDERLALHVADPTHPITHGLQDWTLTDETYHMADAGADSQILLTVE
;
A
#
# COMPACT_ATOMS: atom_id res chain seq x y z
N ARG A 1 17.08 -8.15 3.41
CA ARG A 1 15.89 -8.25 2.53
C ARG A 1 15.67 -9.68 2.09
N ASP A 2 16.60 -10.29 1.37
CA ASP A 2 16.43 -11.63 0.78
C ASP A 2 16.35 -12.76 1.84
N SER A 3 16.59 -12.45 3.11
CA SER A 3 16.39 -13.31 4.27
C SER A 3 14.97 -13.28 4.86
N TYR A 4 14.07 -12.45 4.32
CA TYR A 4 12.69 -12.32 4.81
C TYR A 4 11.71 -12.93 3.80
N ASP A 5 10.64 -13.55 4.26
CA ASP A 5 9.59 -14.04 3.36
C ASP A 5 8.64 -12.91 2.91
N VAL A 6 8.46 -11.91 3.77
CA VAL A 6 7.54 -10.79 3.57
C VAL A 6 8.23 -9.45 3.87
N LEU A 7 7.90 -8.43 3.08
CA LEU A 7 8.31 -7.04 3.30
C LEU A 7 7.07 -6.20 3.59
N LEU A 8 7.06 -5.52 4.75
CA LEU A 8 5.98 -4.64 5.16
C LEU A 8 6.45 -3.18 5.09
N PHE A 9 5.63 -2.34 4.48
CA PHE A 9 5.90 -0.92 4.29
C PHE A 9 4.85 -0.06 5.00
N TYR A 10 5.29 0.58 6.09
CA TYR A 10 4.57 1.65 6.77
C TYR A 10 5.48 2.89 6.80
N ILE A 11 5.68 3.48 5.62
CA ILE A 11 6.59 4.60 5.37
C ILE A 11 5.85 5.69 4.62
N MET A 12 6.31 6.94 4.71
CA MET A 12 5.76 8.08 3.96
C MET A 12 6.90 8.97 3.44
N MET A 13 7.86 8.35 2.76
CA MET A 13 9.01 9.07 2.21
C MET A 13 8.54 9.88 0.99
N MET A 14 8.65 11.20 1.04
CA MET A 14 8.20 12.07 -0.05
C MET A 14 9.20 12.14 -1.20
N ASP A 15 10.48 12.27 -0.86
CA ASP A 15 11.54 12.24 -1.87
C ASP A 15 11.73 10.82 -2.41
N GLY A 16 11.98 10.73 -3.72
CA GLY A 16 12.31 9.46 -4.37
C GLY A 16 13.48 8.74 -3.68
N PRO A 17 13.50 7.40 -3.68
CA PRO A 17 14.54 6.67 -3.01
C PRO A 17 15.90 6.93 -3.69
N THR A 18 16.93 7.12 -2.88
CA THR A 18 18.30 7.35 -3.35
C THR A 18 19.29 6.46 -2.58
N ASN A 19 20.40 6.16 -3.22
CA ASN A 19 21.55 5.48 -2.62
C ASN A 19 22.62 6.46 -2.10
N ASP A 20 22.48 7.74 -2.42
CA ASP A 20 23.40 8.81 -2.02
C ASP A 20 23.04 9.34 -0.64
N LEU A 21 23.23 8.47 0.36
CA LEU A 21 22.97 8.74 1.77
C LEU A 21 24.18 8.31 2.60
N PRO A 22 24.34 8.84 3.83
CA PRO A 22 25.31 8.34 4.78
C PRO A 22 25.23 6.81 4.93
N GLY A 23 26.38 6.13 5.04
CA GLY A 23 26.45 4.67 4.93
C GLY A 23 25.54 3.89 5.88
N PHE A 24 25.22 4.44 7.06
CA PHE A 24 24.29 3.82 8.02
C PHE A 24 22.83 3.79 7.54
N ARG A 25 22.46 4.61 6.55
CA ARG A 25 21.13 4.58 5.89
C ARG A 25 21.04 3.52 4.79
N GLY A 26 22.14 2.83 4.49
CA GLY A 26 22.18 1.76 3.51
C GLY A 26 21.99 2.23 2.06
N LYS A 27 21.35 1.40 1.26
CA LYS A 27 21.11 1.62 -0.18
C LYS A 27 19.62 1.41 -0.53
N PRO A 28 18.73 2.34 -0.13
CA PRO A 28 17.28 2.21 -0.29
C PRO A 28 16.82 1.94 -1.73
N LEU A 29 17.29 2.74 -2.70
CA LEU A 29 16.91 2.57 -4.10
C LEU A 29 17.19 1.14 -4.59
N ARG A 30 18.40 0.64 -4.32
CA ARG A 30 18.79 -0.73 -4.70
C ARG A 30 17.93 -1.80 -4.03
N ALA A 31 17.48 -1.55 -2.79
CA ALA A 31 16.63 -2.48 -2.07
C ALA A 31 15.19 -2.50 -2.64
N LEU A 32 14.69 -1.35 -3.09
CA LEU A 32 13.33 -1.18 -3.59
C LEU A 32 13.19 -1.57 -5.08
N GLU A 33 14.20 -1.35 -5.91
CA GLU A 33 14.17 -1.71 -7.35
C GLU A 33 13.97 -3.21 -7.60
N ARG A 34 14.25 -4.05 -6.60
CA ARG A 34 14.09 -5.52 -6.68
C ARG A 34 12.73 -6.02 -6.17
N LEU A 35 11.86 -5.13 -5.69
CA LEU A 35 10.50 -5.50 -5.31
C LEU A 35 9.74 -6.04 -6.54
N GLY A 36 8.89 -7.05 -6.32
CA GLY A 36 8.19 -7.74 -7.41
C GLY A 36 9.05 -8.68 -8.27
N GLN A 37 10.39 -8.64 -8.16
CA GLN A 37 11.29 -9.51 -8.93
C GLN A 37 11.60 -10.85 -8.22
N THR A 38 11.06 -11.04 -7.02
CA THR A 38 11.29 -12.23 -6.18
C THR A 38 9.96 -12.71 -5.61
N GLY A 39 9.84 -13.99 -5.23
CA GLY A 39 8.63 -14.55 -4.60
C GLY A 39 8.34 -14.07 -3.16
N GLN A 40 8.95 -12.97 -2.71
CA GLN A 40 8.66 -12.39 -1.40
C GLN A 40 7.28 -11.73 -1.43
N GLY A 41 6.49 -11.93 -0.36
CA GLY A 41 5.24 -11.20 -0.17
C GLY A 41 5.51 -9.72 0.13
N ILE A 42 4.58 -8.85 -0.28
CA ILE A 42 4.68 -7.41 -0.07
C ILE A 42 3.37 -6.94 0.56
N VAL A 43 3.47 -6.19 1.66
CA VAL A 43 2.33 -5.58 2.36
C VAL A 43 2.59 -4.07 2.44
N ILE A 44 1.68 -3.28 1.89
CA ILE A 44 1.72 -1.82 1.93
C ILE A 44 0.62 -1.36 2.86
N MET A 45 0.98 -0.62 3.91
CA MET A 45 0.03 -0.16 4.93
C MET A 45 -0.18 1.35 4.84
N HIS A 46 -1.43 1.79 4.76
CA HIS A 46 -1.90 3.17 4.93
C HIS A 46 -0.98 4.24 4.33
N HIS A 47 -0.08 4.85 5.13
CA HIS A 47 0.89 5.84 4.65
C HIS A 47 1.83 5.35 3.55
N GLY A 48 2.10 4.04 3.48
CA GLY A 48 2.85 3.41 2.39
C GLY A 48 2.22 3.65 1.02
N LEU A 49 0.89 3.82 0.97
CA LEU A 49 0.16 4.22 -0.24
C LEU A 49 0.54 5.62 -0.71
N LEU A 50 1.12 6.47 0.13
CA LEU A 50 1.49 7.85 -0.19
C LEU A 50 3.01 8.04 -0.35
N ALA A 51 3.81 7.00 -0.11
CA ALA A 51 5.24 7.07 -0.29
C ALA A 51 5.62 7.26 -1.77
N TYR A 52 6.74 7.96 -1.99
CA TYR A 52 7.39 8.16 -3.28
C TYR A 52 6.43 8.63 -4.40
N PRO A 53 5.67 9.72 -4.22
CA PRO A 53 4.60 10.14 -5.13
C PRO A 53 5.08 10.55 -6.54
N GLN A 54 6.38 10.71 -6.74
CA GLN A 54 6.99 11.06 -8.04
C GLN A 54 7.76 9.89 -8.67
N TRP A 55 7.66 8.68 -8.10
CA TRP A 55 8.47 7.53 -8.52
C TRP A 55 7.59 6.41 -9.08
N GLN A 56 7.45 6.36 -10.40
CA GLN A 56 6.57 5.43 -11.13
C GLN A 56 6.61 3.97 -10.64
N PRO A 57 7.78 3.35 -10.36
CA PRO A 57 7.82 1.96 -9.89
C PRO A 57 7.02 1.71 -8.61
N TRP A 58 6.83 2.71 -7.75
CA TRP A 58 6.02 2.58 -6.55
C TRP A 58 4.52 2.64 -6.85
N HIS A 59 4.09 3.41 -7.87
CA HIS A 59 2.69 3.40 -8.34
C HIS A 59 2.33 2.02 -8.89
N ASP A 60 3.22 1.44 -9.69
CA ASP A 60 3.04 0.11 -10.26
C ASP A 60 3.00 -0.97 -9.17
N LEU A 61 3.82 -0.83 -8.12
CA LEU A 61 3.83 -1.73 -6.99
C LEU A 61 2.54 -1.64 -6.15
N VAL A 62 2.03 -0.42 -5.92
CA VAL A 62 0.80 -0.20 -5.15
C VAL A 62 -0.45 -0.65 -5.91
N GLY A 63 -0.43 -0.60 -7.25
CA GLY A 63 -1.59 -0.91 -8.09
C GLY A 63 -2.60 0.24 -8.21
N ILE A 64 -2.23 1.44 -7.76
CA ILE A 64 -3.00 2.69 -7.92
C ILE A 64 -2.12 3.67 -8.69
N GLN A 65 -2.53 4.02 -9.90
CA GLN A 65 -1.71 4.86 -10.79
C GLN A 65 -1.74 6.33 -10.33
N ASP A 66 -2.92 6.90 -10.13
CA ASP A 66 -3.07 8.23 -9.55
C ASP A 66 -3.24 8.15 -8.03
N ARG A 67 -2.16 8.43 -7.30
CA ARG A 67 -2.14 8.45 -5.83
C ARG A 67 -2.18 9.87 -5.27
N SER A 68 -2.70 10.83 -6.05
CA SER A 68 -2.90 12.20 -5.59
C SER A 68 -3.92 12.22 -4.47
N LEU A 69 -3.52 12.72 -3.31
CA LEU A 69 -4.42 12.86 -2.16
C LEU A 69 -5.19 14.18 -2.30
N HIS A 70 -6.49 14.10 -2.56
CA HIS A 70 -7.37 15.27 -2.68
C HIS A 70 -7.93 15.73 -1.33
N GLY A 71 -7.88 14.85 -0.33
CA GLY A 71 -8.36 15.11 1.02
C GLY A 71 -8.24 13.87 1.90
N TYR A 72 -8.49 14.06 3.18
CA TYR A 72 -8.60 12.98 4.16
C TYR A 72 -9.65 13.35 5.21
N SER A 73 -10.29 12.34 5.80
CA SER A 73 -11.21 12.50 6.92
C SER A 73 -10.69 11.70 8.10
N HIS A 74 -10.57 12.30 9.27
CA HIS A 74 -10.27 11.58 10.51
C HIS A 74 -11.56 11.10 11.17
N ASP A 75 -11.45 10.01 11.93
CA ASP A 75 -12.53 9.45 12.74
C ASP A 75 -13.82 9.18 11.93
N GLU A 76 -13.67 8.83 10.67
CA GLU A 76 -14.79 8.53 9.78
C GLU A 76 -15.34 7.14 10.08
N ARG A 77 -16.66 7.04 10.23
CA ARG A 77 -17.34 5.77 10.48
C ARG A 77 -17.71 5.12 9.15
N LEU A 78 -17.03 4.03 8.83
CA LEU A 78 -17.12 3.33 7.55
C LEU A 78 -17.92 2.03 7.70
N ALA A 79 -18.93 1.85 6.86
CA ALA A 79 -19.60 0.56 6.70
C ALA A 79 -18.80 -0.28 5.68
N LEU A 80 -17.98 -1.20 6.19
CA LEU A 80 -17.16 -2.08 5.36
C LEU A 80 -17.99 -3.28 4.88
N HIS A 81 -17.90 -3.53 3.57
CA HIS A 81 -18.48 -4.68 2.91
C HIS A 81 -17.39 -5.66 2.47
N VAL A 82 -17.59 -6.95 2.75
CA VAL A 82 -16.70 -8.04 2.32
C VAL A 82 -17.02 -8.43 0.87
N ALA A 83 -16.28 -7.85 -0.08
CA ALA A 83 -16.51 -8.05 -1.51
C ALA A 83 -16.19 -9.47 -2.01
N ASP A 84 -15.22 -10.15 -1.39
CA ASP A 84 -14.89 -11.55 -1.68
C ASP A 84 -14.76 -12.35 -0.38
N PRO A 85 -15.82 -13.03 0.09
CA PRO A 85 -15.77 -13.82 1.31
C PRO A 85 -15.06 -15.18 1.15
N THR A 86 -14.71 -15.57 -0.09
CA THR A 86 -14.05 -16.85 -0.38
C THR A 86 -12.53 -16.74 -0.34
N HIS A 87 -11.99 -15.53 -0.48
CA HIS A 87 -10.56 -15.28 -0.45
C HIS A 87 -9.97 -15.58 0.94
N PRO A 88 -8.76 -16.19 1.05
CA PRO A 88 -8.20 -16.58 2.36
C PRO A 88 -8.04 -15.46 3.39
N ILE A 89 -7.84 -14.21 2.94
CA ILE A 89 -7.71 -13.03 3.83
C ILE A 89 -9.04 -12.69 4.51
N THR A 90 -10.15 -12.89 3.81
CA THR A 90 -11.50 -12.47 4.20
C THR A 90 -12.40 -13.64 4.58
N HIS A 91 -11.90 -14.87 4.49
CA HIS A 91 -12.63 -16.08 4.84
C HIS A 91 -13.07 -16.05 6.32
N GLY A 92 -14.39 -16.16 6.54
CA GLY A 92 -15.00 -16.13 7.86
C GLY A 92 -15.23 -14.71 8.41
N LEU A 93 -14.85 -13.67 7.67
CA LEU A 93 -15.24 -12.30 7.99
C LEU A 93 -16.69 -12.04 7.54
N GLN A 94 -17.33 -11.09 8.20
CA GLN A 94 -18.65 -10.56 7.88
C GLN A 94 -18.53 -9.05 7.83
N ASP A 95 -19.44 -8.39 7.11
CA ASP A 95 -19.56 -6.94 7.06
C ASP A 95 -19.57 -6.33 8.47
N TRP A 96 -18.87 -5.20 8.62
CA TRP A 96 -18.71 -4.54 9.91
C TRP A 96 -18.58 -3.03 9.77
N THR A 97 -18.60 -2.32 10.90
CA THR A 97 -18.32 -0.89 10.92
C THR A 97 -16.98 -0.62 11.57
N LEU A 98 -16.15 0.18 10.90
CA LEU A 98 -14.85 0.66 11.38
C LEU A 98 -14.90 2.18 11.59
N THR A 99 -14.10 2.69 12.52
CA THR A 99 -13.80 4.13 12.62
C THR A 99 -12.31 4.33 12.37
N ASP A 100 -11.96 5.11 11.34
CA ASP A 100 -10.56 5.29 10.91
C ASP A 100 -10.33 6.60 10.14
N GLU A 101 -9.10 6.86 9.73
CA GLU A 101 -8.72 7.86 8.73
C GLU A 101 -8.95 7.34 7.30
N THR A 102 -9.66 8.09 6.47
CA THR A 102 -9.86 7.78 5.04
C THR A 102 -9.10 8.69 4.11
N TYR A 103 -8.74 8.18 2.93
CA TYR A 103 -8.10 8.94 1.86
C TYR A 103 -9.04 9.14 0.67
N HIS A 104 -9.12 10.40 0.23
CA HIS A 104 -9.84 10.80 -0.96
C HIS A 104 -8.84 10.78 -2.12
N MET A 105 -8.70 9.62 -2.76
CA MET A 105 -7.77 9.35 -3.84
C MET A 105 -8.39 8.36 -4.83
N ALA A 106 -7.70 8.06 -5.94
CA ALA A 106 -8.21 7.09 -6.90
C ALA A 106 -8.24 5.67 -6.31
N ASP A 107 -9.17 4.85 -6.82
CA ASP A 107 -9.30 3.44 -6.46
C ASP A 107 -8.17 2.58 -7.04
N ALA A 108 -8.09 1.34 -6.53
CA ALA A 108 -7.25 0.29 -7.10
C ALA A 108 -7.57 0.03 -8.57
N GLY A 109 -6.53 -0.22 -9.36
CA GLY A 109 -6.66 -0.51 -10.79
C GLY A 109 -7.42 -1.81 -11.07
N ALA A 110 -7.95 -1.93 -12.28
CA ALA A 110 -8.80 -3.05 -12.72
C ALA A 110 -8.15 -4.44 -12.64
N ASP A 111 -6.81 -4.51 -12.60
CA ASP A 111 -6.06 -5.75 -12.43
C ASP A 111 -5.97 -6.22 -10.96
N SER A 112 -6.58 -5.48 -10.03
CA SER A 112 -6.62 -5.80 -8.59
C SER A 112 -7.85 -6.64 -8.24
N GLN A 113 -7.68 -7.63 -7.36
CA GLN A 113 -8.79 -8.32 -6.73
C GLN A 113 -9.24 -7.52 -5.49
N ILE A 114 -10.40 -6.90 -5.55
CA ILE A 114 -10.97 -6.15 -4.43
C ILE A 114 -11.50 -7.11 -3.37
N LEU A 115 -11.05 -6.94 -2.13
CA LEU A 115 -11.44 -7.81 -1.01
C LEU A 115 -12.42 -7.14 -0.05
N LEU A 116 -12.32 -5.82 0.10
CA LEU A 116 -13.15 -4.99 0.97
C LEU A 116 -13.51 -3.70 0.24
N THR A 117 -14.74 -3.20 0.43
CA THR A 117 -15.20 -1.90 -0.07
C THR A 117 -15.90 -1.12 1.04
N VAL A 118 -16.02 0.19 0.86
CA VAL A 118 -16.84 1.08 1.70
C VAL A 118 -17.88 1.76 0.79
N GLU A 119 -19.07 2.03 1.32
CA GLU A 119 -20.10 2.85 0.65
C GLU A 119 -19.83 4.35 0.78
#